data_AF-A0A4R8IR77-F1
#
_entry.id   AF-A0A4R8IR77-F1
#
_cell.length_a   1.000
_cell.length_b   1.000
_cell.length_c   1.000
_cell.angle_alpha   90.00
_cell.angle_beta   90.00
_cell.angle_gamma   90.00
#
_symmetry.space_group_name_H-M   'P 1'
#
loop_
_entity.id
_entity.type
_entity.pdbx_description
1 polymer ?
#
loop_
_entity_poly.entity_id
_entity_poly.type
_entity_poly.pdbx_seq_one_letter_code
_entity_poly.pdbx_strand_id
1 'polypeptide(L)'
;MFRPGLIGRAIFIIWCVMYNNFHKRKGVLAPDKALWDALNQDTGLREILTNFYAKVYTDPKLSVFFEGVTRERAIEKQFSFLKSIFTGEKCYFGDHPKTAHHWMVISDELFDYRENLMEESLREYGLEEYLVSRWRSVEEVFRGAIVKSEPFELNYGGIRRPVVGYFKEKVEVGTLCDSCAGEVEAGAEVVCHVRTGKLYCVSCRPSDCQI
;
A
#
# COMPACT_ATOMS: atom_id res chain seq x y z
N MET A 1 -33.41 -10.38 0.48
CA MET A 1 -33.03 -9.10 -0.16
C MET A 1 -31.73 -8.64 0.51
N PHE A 2 -30.59 -9.14 0.02
CA PHE A 2 -29.27 -8.89 0.61
C PHE A 2 -28.63 -7.69 -0.09
N ARG A 3 -28.24 -6.65 0.65
CA ARG A 3 -27.42 -5.55 0.16
C ARG A 3 -25.97 -5.76 0.63
N PRO A 4 -24.96 -5.80 -0.27
CA PRO A 4 -23.55 -5.91 0.11
C PRO A 4 -23.06 -4.57 0.67
N GLY A 5 -22.39 -4.61 1.83
CA GLY A 5 -21.73 -3.44 2.43
C GLY A 5 -20.46 -3.06 1.68
N LEU A 6 -20.38 -1.79 1.28
CA LEU A 6 -19.25 -1.20 0.56
C LEU A 6 -18.24 -0.58 1.56
N ILE A 7 -17.14 -1.32 1.75
CA ILE A 7 -15.74 -0.89 1.63
C ILE A 7 -15.35 0.44 2.32
N GLY A 8 -14.60 0.31 3.42
CA GLY A 8 -13.77 1.36 3.98
C GLY A 8 -12.74 1.87 2.97
N ARG A 9 -12.90 3.12 2.56
CA ARG A 9 -11.99 3.83 1.66
C ARG A 9 -10.92 4.57 2.47
N ALA A 10 -9.87 3.86 2.85
CA ALA A 10 -8.56 4.49 2.97
C ALA A 10 -8.06 4.80 1.56
N ILE A 11 -7.95 6.09 1.24
CA ILE A 11 -7.19 6.71 0.12
C ILE A 11 -7.11 5.82 -1.13
N PHE A 12 -8.20 5.72 -1.89
CA PHE A 12 -8.17 5.23 -3.26
C PHE A 12 -9.25 5.98 -4.03
N ILE A 13 -9.00 7.26 -4.30
CA ILE A 13 -9.83 8.07 -5.19
C ILE A 13 -8.89 8.79 -6.17
N ILE A 14 -8.99 8.30 -7.42
CA ILE A 14 -8.76 8.96 -8.69
C ILE A 14 -7.33 8.92 -9.30
N TRP A 15 -7.31 8.09 -10.35
CA TRP A 15 -6.44 8.04 -11.53
C TRP A 15 -5.06 7.38 -11.49
N CYS A 16 -5.08 6.18 -12.06
CA CYS A 16 -4.04 5.55 -12.86
C CYS A 16 -3.45 6.55 -13.87
N VAL A 17 -2.45 7.34 -13.46
CA VAL A 17 -1.41 7.71 -14.42
C VAL A 17 -0.62 6.42 -14.61
N MET A 18 -0.92 5.72 -15.70
CA MET A 18 -0.17 4.57 -16.18
C MET A 18 1.32 4.88 -16.03
N TYR A 19 1.97 4.30 -15.02
CA TYR A 19 3.41 4.38 -14.90
C TYR A 19 3.99 3.42 -15.95
N ASN A 20 3.98 3.89 -17.20
CA ASN A 20 4.34 3.13 -18.41
C ASN A 20 5.77 2.57 -18.38
N ASN A 21 6.59 2.98 -17.40
CA ASN A 21 7.96 2.51 -17.21
C ASN A 21 8.12 1.48 -16.07
N PHE A 22 7.14 1.28 -15.17
CA PHE A 22 7.29 0.30 -14.08
C PHE A 22 7.41 -1.13 -14.60
N HIS A 23 6.83 -1.42 -15.76
CA HIS A 23 6.87 -2.73 -16.42
C HIS A 23 8.10 -2.95 -17.33
N LYS A 24 8.98 -1.95 -17.48
CA LYS A 24 10.23 -2.09 -18.27
C LYS A 24 11.40 -2.46 -17.37
N ARG A 25 11.33 -3.62 -16.73
CA ARG A 25 12.29 -4.03 -15.70
C ARG A 25 13.52 -4.70 -16.31
N LYS A 26 14.69 -4.42 -15.70
CA LYS A 26 16.01 -4.92 -16.12
C LYS A 26 16.86 -5.19 -14.88
N GLY A 27 17.98 -5.91 -15.06
CA GLY A 27 18.91 -6.22 -13.97
C GLY A 27 18.22 -7.05 -12.89
N VAL A 28 18.39 -6.65 -11.63
CA VAL A 28 17.79 -7.32 -10.46
C VAL A 28 16.26 -7.42 -10.55
N LEU A 29 15.60 -6.48 -11.22
CA LEU A 29 14.13 -6.49 -11.38
C LEU A 29 13.65 -7.25 -12.63
N ALA A 30 14.56 -7.82 -13.44
CA ALA A 30 14.15 -8.63 -14.59
C ALA A 30 13.31 -9.84 -14.13
N PRO A 31 12.33 -10.30 -14.93
CA PRO A 31 11.53 -11.47 -14.59
C PRO A 31 12.40 -12.69 -14.25
N ASP A 32 11.98 -13.42 -13.22
CA ASP A 32 12.77 -14.46 -12.58
C ASP A 32 11.96 -15.76 -12.56
N LYS A 33 12.01 -16.49 -13.67
CA LYS A 33 11.28 -17.75 -13.82
C LYS A 33 11.70 -18.80 -12.77
N ALA A 34 12.99 -18.87 -12.45
CA ALA A 34 13.51 -19.85 -11.49
C ALA A 34 12.97 -19.58 -10.08
N LEU A 35 12.97 -18.32 -9.64
CA LEU A 35 12.34 -17.93 -8.37
C LEU A 35 10.83 -18.19 -8.41
N TRP A 36 10.16 -17.86 -9.50
CA TRP A 36 8.72 -18.08 -9.64
C TRP A 36 8.32 -19.57 -9.58
N ASP A 37 9.07 -20.43 -10.25
CA ASP A 37 8.85 -21.88 -10.22
C ASP A 37 9.11 -22.45 -8.81
N ALA A 38 10.15 -21.98 -8.11
CA ALA A 38 10.49 -22.42 -6.74
C ALA A 38 9.42 -22.06 -5.70
N LEU A 39 8.62 -21.02 -5.96
CA LEU A 39 7.47 -20.65 -5.13
C LEU A 39 6.24 -21.52 -5.38
N ASN A 40 6.32 -22.54 -6.25
CA ASN A 40 5.12 -23.18 -6.81
C ASN A 40 4.12 -22.13 -7.33
N GLN A 41 4.66 -21.07 -7.94
CA GLN A 41 3.93 -19.96 -8.52
C GLN A 41 3.08 -19.20 -7.48
N ASP A 42 1.78 -19.03 -7.77
CA ASP A 42 0.87 -18.25 -6.94
C ASP A 42 0.70 -18.84 -5.53
N THR A 43 0.79 -20.16 -5.39
CA THR A 43 0.50 -20.84 -4.11
C THR A 43 1.52 -20.48 -3.04
N GLY A 44 2.82 -20.66 -3.30
CA GLY A 44 3.85 -20.37 -2.30
C GLY A 44 4.03 -18.89 -2.06
N LEU A 45 3.88 -18.04 -3.09
CA LEU A 45 3.89 -16.59 -2.88
C LEU A 45 2.78 -16.16 -1.90
N ARG A 46 1.56 -16.70 -2.05
CA ARG A 46 0.45 -16.40 -1.13
C ARG A 46 0.70 -16.94 0.27
N GLU A 47 1.28 -18.14 0.39
CA GLU A 47 1.62 -18.75 1.68
C GLU A 47 2.64 -17.91 2.45
N ILE A 48 3.75 -17.55 1.81
CA ILE A 48 4.80 -16.69 2.37
C ILE A 48 4.20 -15.36 2.85
N LEU A 49 3.40 -14.69 2.01
CA LEU A 49 2.80 -13.42 2.37
C LEU A 49 1.79 -13.56 3.52
N THR A 50 1.04 -14.66 3.56
CA THR A 50 0.10 -14.92 4.66
C THR A 50 0.85 -15.04 5.99
N ASN A 51 1.97 -15.76 6.00
CA ASN A 51 2.81 -15.92 7.18
C ASN A 51 3.51 -14.60 7.57
N PHE A 52 4.15 -13.93 6.61
CA PHE A 52 4.78 -12.63 6.80
C PHE A 52 3.82 -11.61 7.42
N TYR A 53 2.61 -11.46 6.85
CA TYR A 53 1.63 -10.52 7.39
C TYR A 53 0.99 -10.98 8.69
N ALA A 54 1.02 -12.27 9.04
CA ALA A 54 0.65 -12.70 10.39
C ALA A 54 1.62 -12.13 11.44
N LYS A 55 2.93 -12.08 11.13
CA LYS A 55 3.96 -11.47 11.99
C LYS A 55 3.83 -9.95 12.03
N VAL A 56 3.69 -9.30 10.88
CA VAL A 56 3.58 -7.83 10.78
C VAL A 56 2.40 -7.27 11.57
N TYR A 57 1.23 -7.92 11.52
CA TYR A 57 0.02 -7.43 12.18
C TYR A 57 0.02 -7.67 13.70
N THR A 58 0.88 -8.56 14.22
CA THR A 58 1.06 -8.76 15.66
C THR A 58 2.27 -8.00 16.22
N ASP A 59 3.13 -7.47 15.35
CA ASP A 59 4.31 -6.70 15.72
C ASP A 59 3.95 -5.26 16.14
N PRO A 60 4.31 -4.81 17.36
CA PRO A 60 3.98 -3.46 17.82
C PRO A 60 4.67 -2.32 17.06
N LYS A 61 5.84 -2.56 16.44
CA LYS A 61 6.58 -1.56 15.66
C LYS A 61 5.98 -1.39 14.27
N LEU A 62 5.39 -2.45 13.70
CA LEU A 62 4.90 -2.46 12.32
C LEU A 62 3.37 -2.30 12.21
N SER A 63 2.59 -2.91 13.11
CA SER A 63 1.12 -2.93 13.03
C SER A 63 0.48 -1.54 12.98
N VAL A 64 1.10 -0.53 13.60
CA VAL A 64 0.67 0.88 13.59
C VAL A 64 0.56 1.48 12.18
N PHE A 65 1.32 0.96 11.22
CA PHE A 65 1.28 1.39 9.82
C PHE A 65 0.10 0.80 9.03
N PHE A 66 -0.59 -0.18 9.60
CA PHE A 66 -1.69 -0.91 8.97
C PHE A 66 -3.06 -0.60 9.61
N GLU A 67 -3.15 0.43 10.46
CA GLU A 67 -4.42 0.90 11.02
C GLU A 67 -5.46 1.18 9.92
N GLY A 68 -6.60 0.49 9.97
CA GLY A 68 -7.66 0.62 8.97
C GLY A 68 -7.43 -0.15 7.65
N VAL A 69 -6.32 -0.89 7.53
CA VAL A 69 -6.04 -1.77 6.38
C VAL A 69 -6.18 -3.23 6.81
N THR A 70 -7.04 -3.99 6.14
CA THR A 70 -7.19 -5.41 6.44
C THR A 70 -5.95 -6.20 5.98
N ARG A 71 -5.62 -7.27 6.72
CA ARG A 71 -4.50 -8.16 6.39
C ARG A 71 -4.60 -8.70 4.96
N GLU A 72 -5.80 -9.13 4.54
CA GLU A 72 -6.01 -9.64 3.18
C GLU A 72 -5.69 -8.58 2.12
N ARG A 73 -6.09 -7.33 2.34
CA ARG A 73 -5.82 -6.24 1.39
C ARG A 73 -4.31 -5.96 1.28
N ALA A 74 -3.57 -6.04 2.38
CA ALA A 74 -2.12 -5.91 2.37
C ALA A 74 -1.46 -7.06 1.59
N ILE A 75 -1.90 -8.31 1.85
CA ILE A 75 -1.45 -9.52 1.13
C ILE A 75 -1.70 -9.38 -0.38
N GLU A 76 -2.94 -9.07 -0.80
CA GLU A 76 -3.31 -8.96 -2.22
C GLU A 76 -2.49 -7.90 -2.98
N LYS A 77 -2.25 -6.74 -2.33
CA LYS A 77 -1.46 -5.67 -2.92
C LYS A 77 -0.01 -6.07 -3.10
N GLN A 78 0.61 -6.67 -2.09
CA GLN A 78 1.99 -7.13 -2.21
C GLN A 78 2.13 -8.35 -3.13
N PHE A 79 1.14 -9.25 -3.14
CA PHE A 79 1.08 -10.40 -4.03
C PHE A 79 1.09 -9.96 -5.50
N SER A 80 0.19 -9.06 -5.89
CA SER A 80 0.14 -8.56 -7.27
C SER A 80 1.42 -7.79 -7.64
N PHE A 81 2.01 -7.04 -6.70
CA PHE A 81 3.29 -6.36 -6.90
C PHE A 81 4.41 -7.35 -7.21
N LEU A 82 4.64 -8.33 -6.34
CA LEU A 82 5.71 -9.31 -6.48
C LEU A 82 5.49 -10.26 -7.64
N LYS A 83 4.25 -10.76 -7.85
CA LYS A 83 3.89 -11.54 -9.04
C LYS A 83 4.27 -10.78 -10.30
N SER A 84 3.88 -9.50 -10.38
CA SER A 84 4.23 -8.69 -11.54
C SER A 84 5.74 -8.66 -11.76
N ILE A 85 6.55 -8.57 -10.70
CA ILE A 85 8.04 -8.55 -10.75
C ILE A 85 8.58 -9.88 -11.25
N PHE A 86 8.22 -10.99 -10.59
CA PHE A 86 8.80 -12.29 -10.88
C PHE A 86 8.36 -12.85 -12.23
N THR A 87 7.14 -12.57 -12.68
CA THR A 87 6.63 -13.07 -13.97
C THR A 87 6.80 -12.07 -15.12
N GLY A 88 6.93 -10.78 -14.82
CA GLY A 88 6.86 -9.71 -15.81
C GLY A 88 5.44 -9.38 -16.27
N GLU A 89 4.41 -10.05 -15.74
CA GLU A 89 3.01 -9.77 -16.07
C GLU A 89 2.59 -8.36 -15.60
N LYS A 90 1.72 -7.72 -16.37
CA LYS A 90 1.16 -6.39 -16.03
C LYS A 90 -0.08 -6.53 -15.13
N CYS A 91 0.07 -7.21 -13.99
CA CYS A 91 -1.03 -7.50 -13.06
C CYS A 91 -1.05 -6.60 -11.81
N TYR A 92 -0.06 -5.71 -11.65
CA TYR A 92 -0.04 -4.71 -10.58
C TYR A 92 -0.53 -3.35 -11.07
N PHE A 93 -1.60 -2.84 -10.45
CA PHE A 93 -2.21 -1.53 -10.72
C PHE A 93 -2.19 -0.62 -9.49
N GLY A 94 -1.28 -0.88 -8.54
CA GLY A 94 -1.09 -0.01 -7.38
C GLY A 94 -0.08 1.11 -7.63
N ASP A 95 0.11 1.93 -6.61
CA ASP A 95 1.06 3.04 -6.64
C ASP A 95 2.50 2.57 -6.61
N HIS A 96 3.40 3.35 -7.21
CA HIS A 96 4.84 3.14 -7.04
C HIS A 96 5.22 3.23 -5.55
N PRO A 97 6.17 2.43 -5.02
CA PRO A 97 6.53 2.45 -3.60
C PRO A 97 6.82 3.84 -3.03
N LYS A 98 7.50 4.71 -3.80
CA LYS A 98 7.71 6.12 -3.43
C LYS A 98 6.39 6.83 -3.10
N THR A 99 5.40 6.69 -3.97
CA THR A 99 4.06 7.28 -3.79
C THR A 99 3.32 6.61 -2.64
N ALA A 100 3.26 5.27 -2.62
CA ALA A 100 2.50 4.53 -1.63
C ALA A 100 2.93 4.86 -0.19
N HIS A 101 4.23 5.10 0.01
CA HIS A 101 4.82 5.36 1.32
C HIS A 101 5.10 6.84 1.59
N HIS A 102 4.66 7.78 0.75
CA HIS A 102 5.08 9.21 0.84
C HIS A 102 4.87 9.85 2.21
N TRP A 103 3.84 9.42 2.94
CA TRP A 103 3.43 9.93 4.25
C TRP A 103 4.10 9.22 5.44
N MET A 104 4.80 8.11 5.21
CA MET A 104 5.39 7.27 6.26
C MET A 104 6.85 7.65 6.51
N VAL A 105 7.20 7.97 7.75
CA VAL A 105 8.62 8.06 8.16
C VAL A 105 9.10 6.65 8.46
N ILE A 106 9.93 6.11 7.56
CA ILE A 106 10.49 4.76 7.66
C ILE A 106 11.99 4.93 7.72
N SER A 107 12.60 4.55 8.83
CA SER A 107 14.06 4.54 9.01
C SER A 107 14.68 3.32 8.33
N ASP A 108 15.99 3.37 8.09
CA ASP A 108 16.74 2.18 7.66
C ASP A 108 16.56 1.00 8.60
N GLU A 109 16.63 1.24 9.92
CA GLU A 109 16.44 0.19 10.93
C GLU A 109 15.06 -0.47 10.83
N LEU A 110 14.00 0.32 10.62
CA LEU A 110 12.64 -0.23 10.50
C LEU A 110 12.47 -1.00 9.18
N PHE A 111 13.10 -0.53 8.10
CA PHE A 111 13.14 -1.24 6.83
C PHE A 111 13.85 -2.60 7.01
N ASP A 112 15.06 -2.61 7.56
CA ASP A 112 15.83 -3.84 7.80
C ASP A 112 15.09 -4.81 8.73
N TYR A 113 14.45 -4.28 9.77
CA TYR A 113 13.62 -5.08 10.66
C TYR A 113 12.48 -5.80 9.93
N ARG A 114 11.76 -5.08 9.06
CA ARG A 114 10.70 -5.67 8.22
C ARG A 114 11.26 -6.71 7.25
N GLU A 115 12.42 -6.45 6.66
CA GLU A 115 13.08 -7.38 5.72
C GLU A 115 13.51 -8.66 6.41
N ASN A 116 14.01 -8.59 7.66
CA ASN A 116 14.33 -9.78 8.44
C ASN A 116 13.09 -10.67 8.66
N LEU A 117 11.93 -10.08 8.98
CA LEU A 117 10.67 -10.85 9.09
C LEU A 117 10.23 -11.49 7.76
N MET A 118 10.49 -10.81 6.63
CA MET A 118 10.27 -11.40 5.31
C MET A 118 11.22 -12.57 5.07
N GLU A 119 12.52 -12.41 5.30
CA GLU A 119 13.51 -13.49 5.12
C GLU A 119 13.21 -14.70 6.01
N GLU A 120 12.82 -14.49 7.27
CA GLU A 120 12.32 -15.56 8.14
C GLU A 120 11.15 -16.30 7.51
N SER A 121 10.19 -15.57 6.94
CA SER A 121 9.01 -16.17 6.30
C SER A 121 9.36 -16.92 5.00
N LEU A 122 10.38 -16.46 4.27
CA LEU A 122 10.91 -17.16 3.09
C LEU A 122 11.65 -18.45 3.50
N ARG A 123 12.45 -18.42 4.57
CA ARG A 123 13.16 -19.58 5.10
C ARG A 123 12.21 -20.62 5.71
N GLU A 124 11.16 -20.17 6.41
CA GLU A 124 10.11 -21.04 6.95
C GLU A 124 9.31 -21.76 5.86
N TYR A 125 9.11 -21.12 4.70
CA TYR A 125 8.55 -21.79 3.51
C TYR A 125 9.48 -22.87 2.93
N GLY A 126 10.78 -22.84 3.28
CA GLY A 126 11.79 -23.75 2.77
C GLY A 126 12.44 -23.29 1.46
N LEU A 127 12.42 -21.99 1.19
CA LEU A 127 13.10 -21.43 0.01
C LEU A 127 14.62 -21.50 0.19
N GLU A 128 15.33 -21.98 -0.84
CA GLU A 128 16.80 -22.07 -0.84
C GLU A 128 17.47 -20.70 -0.61
N GLU A 129 18.58 -20.65 0.14
CA GLU A 129 19.17 -19.39 0.61
C GLU A 129 19.62 -18.46 -0.54
N TYR A 130 20.05 -19.03 -1.67
CA TYR A 130 20.41 -18.22 -2.85
C TYR A 130 19.18 -17.54 -3.48
N LEU A 131 17.97 -18.12 -3.33
CA LEU A 131 16.71 -17.51 -3.78
C LEU A 131 16.22 -16.48 -2.76
N VAL A 132 16.40 -16.71 -1.46
CA VAL A 132 16.17 -15.70 -0.40
C VAL A 132 17.01 -14.45 -0.69
N SER A 133 18.30 -14.63 -1.00
CA SER A 133 19.22 -13.55 -1.35
C SER A 133 18.78 -12.77 -2.60
N ARG A 134 18.24 -13.45 -3.62
CA ARG A 134 17.71 -12.83 -4.84
C ARG A 134 16.44 -12.03 -4.55
N TRP A 135 15.53 -12.57 -3.77
CA TRP A 135 14.34 -11.85 -3.31
C TRP A 135 14.73 -10.59 -2.54
N ARG A 136 15.66 -10.73 -1.59
CA ARG A 136 16.16 -9.59 -0.81
C ARG A 136 16.75 -8.50 -1.70
N SER A 137 17.50 -8.90 -2.72
CA SER A 137 18.04 -7.98 -3.72
C SER A 137 16.94 -7.21 -4.48
N VAL A 138 15.81 -7.87 -4.78
CA VAL A 138 14.64 -7.22 -5.41
C VAL A 138 14.01 -6.17 -4.48
N GLU A 139 13.77 -6.49 -3.22
CA GLU A 139 13.18 -5.55 -2.25
C GLU A 139 14.13 -4.37 -1.96
N GLU A 140 15.43 -4.63 -1.91
CA GLU A 140 16.47 -3.62 -1.67
C GLU A 140 16.50 -2.50 -2.73
N VAL A 141 16.14 -2.80 -3.99
CA VAL A 141 16.02 -1.77 -5.04
C VAL A 141 15.04 -0.66 -4.65
N PHE A 142 14.05 -0.95 -3.81
CA PHE A 142 13.04 0.01 -3.38
C PHE A 142 13.40 0.77 -2.10
N ARG A 143 14.53 0.48 -1.44
CA ARG A 143 14.93 1.16 -0.20
C ARG A 143 14.93 2.67 -0.37
N GLY A 144 15.63 3.19 -1.39
CA GLY A 144 15.73 4.64 -1.64
C GLY A 144 14.39 5.32 -1.98
N ALA A 145 13.36 4.55 -2.31
CA ALA A 145 12.00 5.05 -2.51
C ALA A 145 11.17 5.05 -1.21
N ILE A 146 11.52 4.23 -0.23
CA ILE A 146 10.72 3.96 0.97
C ILE A 146 11.33 4.68 2.18
N VAL A 147 12.64 4.50 2.42
CA VAL A 147 13.37 5.06 3.56
C VAL A 147 13.50 6.57 3.43
N LYS A 148 13.11 7.29 4.49
CA LYS A 148 13.18 8.76 4.57
C LYS A 148 13.02 9.24 6.00
N SER A 149 13.69 10.35 6.32
CA SER A 149 13.62 11.03 7.60
C SER A 149 12.36 11.88 7.78
N GLU A 150 11.70 12.25 6.69
CA GLU A 150 10.51 13.10 6.72
C GLU A 150 9.51 12.71 5.63
N PRO A 151 8.21 12.94 5.86
CA PRO A 151 7.20 12.78 4.83
C PRO A 151 7.35 13.84 3.71
N PHE A 152 6.80 13.58 2.52
CA PHE A 152 6.78 14.57 1.44
C PHE A 152 5.41 14.67 0.77
N GLU A 153 5.09 15.87 0.27
CA GLU A 153 3.83 16.14 -0.43
C GLU A 153 3.79 15.43 -1.78
N LEU A 154 2.63 14.87 -2.11
CA LEU A 154 2.37 14.43 -3.47
C LEU A 154 1.82 15.59 -4.30
N ASN A 155 2.34 15.72 -5.52
CA ASN A 155 1.83 16.64 -6.51
C ASN A 155 1.29 15.83 -7.69
N TYR A 156 -0.03 15.92 -7.91
CA TYR A 156 -0.69 15.33 -9.06
C TYR A 156 -1.40 16.42 -9.86
N GLY A 157 -1.00 16.60 -11.12
CA GLY A 157 -1.65 17.57 -12.00
C GLY A 157 -1.63 19.01 -11.47
N GLY A 158 -0.66 19.38 -10.64
CA GLY A 158 -0.56 20.71 -10.02
C GLY A 158 -1.30 20.84 -8.68
N ILE A 159 -2.05 19.81 -8.25
CA ILE A 159 -2.72 19.79 -6.96
C ILE A 159 -1.76 19.19 -5.92
N ARG A 160 -1.36 20.01 -4.94
CA ARG A 160 -0.61 19.55 -3.78
C ARG A 160 -1.56 18.91 -2.79
N ARG A 161 -1.25 17.68 -2.38
CA ARG A 161 -1.94 17.04 -1.25
C ARG A 161 -1.06 17.20 -0.01
N PRO A 162 -1.58 17.81 1.08
CA PRO A 162 -0.82 17.94 2.32
C PRO A 162 -0.52 16.55 2.89
N VAL A 163 0.56 16.42 3.66
CA VAL A 163 0.99 15.11 4.21
C VAL A 163 0.27 14.75 5.51
N VAL A 164 -0.23 15.76 6.22
CA VAL A 164 -0.94 15.63 7.49
C VAL A 164 -2.20 16.49 7.48
N GLY A 165 -3.12 16.21 8.40
CA GLY A 165 -4.34 16.98 8.58
C GLY A 165 -5.42 16.61 7.56
N TYR A 166 -6.02 17.64 6.95
CA TYR A 166 -7.25 17.51 6.18
C TYR A 166 -7.18 18.29 4.88
N PHE A 167 -7.96 17.87 3.89
CA PHE A 167 -8.19 18.64 2.68
C PHE A 167 -9.68 18.72 2.37
N LYS A 168 -10.07 19.74 1.58
CA LYS A 168 -11.42 19.88 1.05
C LYS A 168 -11.51 19.32 -0.35
N GLU A 169 -12.62 18.67 -0.64
CA GLU A 169 -12.94 18.21 -1.98
C GLU A 169 -14.44 18.31 -2.22
N LYS A 170 -14.85 18.47 -3.48
CA LYS A 170 -16.25 18.32 -3.87
C LYS A 170 -16.49 16.89 -4.31
N VAL A 171 -17.52 16.29 -3.75
CA VAL A 171 -17.92 14.92 -4.08
C VAL A 171 -18.44 14.87 -5.51
N GLU A 172 -17.81 14.11 -6.40
CA GLU A 172 -18.29 13.98 -7.79
C GLU A 172 -19.53 13.08 -7.90
N VAL A 173 -19.60 12.04 -7.05
CA VAL A 173 -20.68 11.05 -6.99
C VAL A 173 -21.05 10.84 -5.54
N GLY A 174 -22.36 10.86 -5.23
CA GLY A 174 -22.87 10.76 -3.86
C GLY A 174 -22.23 9.65 -3.03
N THR A 175 -22.00 9.93 -1.75
CA THR A 175 -21.26 9.07 -0.82
C THR A 175 -21.83 9.17 0.61
N LEU A 176 -21.19 8.52 1.58
CA LEU A 176 -21.62 8.57 2.99
C LEU A 176 -20.52 9.21 3.86
N CYS A 177 -20.94 9.92 4.90
CA CYS A 177 -20.04 10.44 5.92
C CYS A 177 -19.55 9.29 6.84
N ASP A 178 -18.23 9.17 7.04
CA ASP A 178 -17.63 8.12 7.88
C ASP A 178 -17.88 8.33 9.39
N SER A 179 -18.42 9.49 9.79
CA SER A 179 -18.74 9.78 11.20
C SER A 179 -20.21 9.54 11.54
N CYS A 180 -21.15 10.03 10.73
CA CYS A 180 -22.58 9.93 11.02
C CYS A 180 -23.33 8.92 10.13
N ALA A 181 -22.64 8.31 9.17
CA ALA A 181 -23.22 7.46 8.12
C ALA A 181 -24.32 8.13 7.27
N GLY A 182 -24.47 9.46 7.39
CA GLY A 182 -25.42 10.25 6.61
C GLY A 182 -24.99 10.38 5.15
N GLU A 183 -25.96 10.51 4.27
CA GLU A 183 -25.76 10.71 2.84
C GLU A 183 -25.15 12.07 2.53
N VAL A 184 -24.21 12.07 1.58
CA VAL A 184 -23.53 13.24 1.06
C VAL A 184 -23.75 13.27 -0.44
N GLU A 185 -24.52 14.25 -0.89
CA GLU A 185 -24.90 14.41 -2.30
C GLU A 185 -23.72 14.75 -3.21
N ALA A 186 -23.86 14.43 -4.50
CA ALA A 186 -22.93 14.90 -5.52
C ALA A 186 -22.90 16.45 -5.55
N GLY A 187 -21.71 17.02 -5.68
CA GLY A 187 -21.44 18.46 -5.64
C GLY A 187 -21.23 19.04 -4.24
N ALA A 188 -21.54 18.30 -3.17
CA ALA A 188 -21.32 18.74 -1.80
C ALA A 188 -19.82 18.83 -1.46
N GLU A 189 -19.45 19.82 -0.64
CA GLU A 189 -18.10 19.94 -0.09
C GLU A 189 -17.93 19.03 1.12
N VAL A 190 -16.83 18.28 1.15
CA VAL A 190 -16.45 17.39 2.24
C VAL A 190 -15.07 17.70 2.74
N VAL A 191 -14.80 17.29 3.98
CA VAL A 191 -13.47 17.31 4.57
C VAL A 191 -12.97 15.88 4.61
N CYS A 192 -11.81 15.63 4.03
CA CYS A 192 -11.18 14.32 4.01
C CYS A 192 -9.91 14.35 4.86
N HIS A 193 -9.77 13.40 5.77
CA HIS A 193 -8.54 13.22 6.53
C HIS A 193 -7.48 12.60 5.61
N VAL A 194 -6.31 13.26 5.50
CA VAL A 194 -5.24 12.88 4.57
C VAL A 194 -4.83 11.42 4.74
N ARG A 195 -4.50 10.99 5.97
CA ARG A 195 -3.98 9.64 6.27
C ARG A 195 -5.01 8.51 6.26
N THR A 196 -6.20 8.75 6.82
CA THR A 196 -7.20 7.68 6.99
C THR A 196 -8.14 7.57 5.79
N GLY A 197 -8.18 8.58 4.92
CA GLY A 197 -9.17 8.68 3.85
C GLY A 197 -10.59 8.95 4.34
N LYS A 198 -10.79 9.08 5.66
CA LYS A 198 -12.11 9.31 6.23
C LYS A 198 -12.69 10.61 5.71
N LEU A 199 -13.92 10.54 5.24
CA LEU A 199 -14.69 11.63 4.68
C LEU A 199 -15.74 12.08 5.69
N TYR A 200 -15.73 13.38 5.99
CA TYR A 200 -16.62 14.03 6.92
C TYR A 200 -17.50 15.02 6.17
N CYS A 201 -18.82 14.92 6.37
CA CYS A 201 -19.74 15.96 5.93
C CYS A 201 -19.47 17.26 6.71
N VAL A 202 -20.03 18.38 6.23
CA VAL A 202 -19.84 19.71 6.84
C VAL A 202 -20.16 19.73 8.34
N SER A 203 -21.18 18.97 8.76
CA SER A 203 -21.61 18.88 10.16
C SER A 203 -20.74 17.99 11.04
N CYS A 204 -19.96 17.07 10.46
CA CYS A 204 -19.13 16.11 11.19
C CYS A 204 -17.64 16.43 11.09
N ARG A 205 -17.27 17.62 10.59
CA ARG A 205 -15.88 18.05 10.49
C ARG A 205 -15.20 17.96 11.87
N PRO A 206 -14.06 17.27 12.00
CA PRO A 206 -13.31 17.21 13.26
C PRO A 206 -12.88 18.61 13.72
N SER A 207 -12.86 18.83 15.04
CA SER A 207 -12.55 20.14 15.63
C SER A 207 -11.08 20.55 15.48
N ASP A 208 -10.18 19.58 15.34
CA ASP A 208 -8.75 19.74 15.06
C ASP A 208 -8.44 19.96 13.57
N CYS A 209 -9.46 19.99 12.72
CA CYS A 209 -9.31 20.19 11.29
C CYS A 209 -8.87 21.63 10.96
N GLN A 210 -7.57 21.83 10.81
CA GLN A 210 -6.98 23.03 10.21
C GLN A 210 -6.81 22.78 8.71
N ILE A 211 -7.42 23.64 7.88
CA ILE A 211 -7.39 23.57 6.41
C ILE A 211 -6.71 24.83 5.90
#